data_AF-A0A0F9UFA2-F1
#
_entry.id   AF-A0A0F9UFA2-F1
#
_cell.length_a   1.000
_cell.length_b   1.000
_cell.length_c   1.000
_cell.angle_alpha   90.00
_cell.angle_beta   90.00
_cell.angle_gamma   90.00
#
_symmetry.space_group_name_H-M   'P 1'
#
loop_
_entity.id
_entity.type
_entity.pdbx_description
1 polymer ?
#
loop_
_entity_poly.entity_id
_entity_poly.type
_entity_poly.pdbx_seq_one_letter_code
_entity_poly.pdbx_strand_id
1 'polypeptide(L)'
;MNGYVVNRSALWRHAMKRSIGPGHKIPLDELYKQYGEKHDLKEGLPFVEWLRQIKLKDSSVWKVVYEDDLSKKKVKVVQDKKAEDLVSPPIVKKELEVSDIVNMSVREAREALKKMTDLKLLTYAYTEARQLSNKDTLCVMLRKRIQVLEITRR
;
A
#
# COMPACT_ATOMS: atom_id res chain seq x y z
N MET A 1 4.95 18.38 18.69
CA MET A 1 3.70 17.59 18.72
C MET A 1 3.84 16.22 18.05
N ASN A 2 3.77 15.14 18.85
CA ASN A 2 4.08 13.79 18.36
C ASN A 2 2.85 13.08 17.75
N GLY A 3 2.89 12.85 16.44
CA GLY A 3 1.83 12.16 15.71
C GLY A 3 1.88 12.40 14.21
N TYR A 4 0.95 11.79 13.48
CA TYR A 4 0.86 11.93 12.04
C TYR A 4 -0.58 11.87 11.53
N VAL A 5 -0.81 12.50 10.38
CA VAL A 5 -2.04 12.38 9.58
C VAL A 5 -1.81 11.31 8.51
N VAL A 6 -2.78 10.41 8.33
CA VAL A 6 -2.72 9.37 7.29
C VAL A 6 -3.97 9.39 6.42
N ASN A 7 -3.76 9.20 5.12
CA ASN A 7 -4.85 8.91 4.18
C ASN A 7 -5.27 7.45 4.31
N ARG A 8 -6.49 7.20 4.76
CA ARG A 8 -7.12 5.88 4.85
C ARG A 8 -7.82 5.44 3.56
N SER A 9 -8.08 6.38 2.66
CA SER A 9 -8.72 6.06 1.38
C SER A 9 -7.78 5.24 0.51
N ALA A 10 -8.35 4.31 -0.28
CA ALA A 10 -7.63 3.57 -1.30
C ALA A 10 -7.24 4.42 -2.52
N LEU A 11 -7.72 5.67 -2.58
CA LEU A 11 -7.44 6.61 -3.66
C LEU A 11 -6.45 7.68 -3.21
N TRP A 12 -5.71 8.21 -4.19
CA TRP A 12 -4.92 9.42 -4.01
C TRP A 12 -5.83 10.58 -3.67
N ARG A 13 -5.44 11.35 -2.65
CA ARG A 13 -6.20 12.51 -2.21
C ARG A 13 -5.28 13.70 -2.09
N HIS A 14 -5.77 14.84 -2.56
CA HIS A 14 -5.11 16.11 -2.32
C HIS A 14 -5.58 16.63 -0.97
N ALA A 15 -4.64 16.82 -0.05
CA ALA A 15 -4.87 17.70 1.08
C ALA A 15 -3.68 18.63 1.19
N MET A 16 -3.97 19.89 1.55
CA MET A 16 -2.96 20.93 1.62
C MET A 16 -2.30 21.12 0.24
N LYS A 17 -1.01 21.47 0.17
CA LYS A 17 -0.28 21.65 -1.09
C LYS A 17 0.29 20.34 -1.66
N ARG A 18 -0.19 19.17 -1.23
CA ARG A 18 0.43 17.88 -1.53
C ARG A 18 -0.60 16.85 -2.02
N SER A 19 -0.14 15.97 -2.89
CA SER A 19 -0.84 14.74 -3.24
C SER A 19 -0.45 13.65 -2.24
N ILE A 20 -1.42 13.09 -1.54
CA ILE A 20 -1.19 12.10 -0.48
C ILE A 20 -1.74 10.76 -0.94
N GLY A 21 -0.83 9.82 -1.16
CA GLY A 21 -1.17 8.46 -1.55
C GLY A 21 -1.86 7.68 -0.42
N PRO A 22 -2.50 6.55 -0.74
CA PRO A 22 -3.09 5.64 0.25
C PRO A 22 -2.05 5.20 1.28
N GLY A 23 -2.38 5.28 2.58
CA GLY A 23 -1.48 4.88 3.67
C GLY A 23 -0.30 5.82 3.93
N HIS A 24 -0.12 6.88 3.13
CA HIS A 24 0.96 7.83 3.32
C HIS A 24 0.73 8.66 4.58
N LYS A 25 1.79 8.79 5.40
CA LYS A 25 1.78 9.51 6.68
C LYS A 25 2.41 10.89 6.51
N ILE A 26 1.87 11.89 7.20
CA ILE A 26 2.45 13.23 7.29
C ILE A 26 2.62 13.58 8.76
N PRO A 27 3.83 13.92 9.21
CA PRO A 27 4.07 14.32 10.60
C PRO A 27 3.26 15.55 10.98
N LEU A 28 2.64 15.54 12.16
CA LEU A 28 1.90 16.69 12.70
C LEU A 28 2.83 17.89 12.95
N ASP A 29 4.08 17.65 13.34
CA ASP A 29 5.09 18.71 13.52
C ASP A 29 5.34 19.51 12.25
N GLU A 30 5.43 18.82 11.11
CA GLU A 30 5.62 19.48 9.83
C GLU A 30 4.40 20.32 9.45
N LEU A 31 3.20 19.78 9.70
CA LEU A 31 1.95 20.49 9.43
C LEU A 31 1.78 21.70 10.34
N TYR A 32 2.20 21.60 11.60
CA TYR A 32 2.13 22.69 12.55
C TYR A 32 3.03 23.86 12.12
N LYS A 33 4.27 23.59 11.72
CA LYS A 33 5.16 24.63 11.18
C LYS A 33 4.59 25.31 9.93
N GLN A 34 3.89 24.57 9.07
CA GLN A 34 3.35 25.13 7.83
C GLN A 34 2.06 25.93 8.01
N TYR A 35 1.20 25.50 8.94
CA TYR A 35 -0.17 26.02 9.07
C TYR A 35 -0.48 26.53 10.48
N GLY A 36 0.01 25.85 11.51
CA GLY A 36 -0.19 26.24 12.92
C GLY A 36 0.42 27.61 13.21
N GLU A 37 1.69 27.83 12.84
CA GLU A 37 2.37 29.12 13.00
C GLU A 37 1.68 30.24 12.20
N LYS A 38 1.19 29.95 10.99
CA LYS A 38 0.53 30.95 10.13
C LYS A 38 -0.85 31.38 10.61
N HIS A 39 -1.48 30.56 11.44
CA HIS A 39 -2.83 30.79 11.93
C HIS A 39 -2.85 31.09 13.44
N ASP A 40 -1.69 31.35 14.05
CA ASP A 40 -1.52 31.62 15.49
C ASP A 40 -2.20 30.56 16.38
N LEU A 41 -2.16 29.30 15.95
CA LEU A 41 -2.78 28.19 16.68
C LEU A 41 -1.79 27.64 17.71
N LYS A 42 -2.29 27.31 18.91
CA LYS A 42 -1.48 26.59 19.91
C LYS A 42 -1.21 25.15 19.45
N GLU A 43 0.01 24.68 19.72
CA GLU A 43 0.38 23.27 19.55
C GLU A 43 -0.58 22.34 20.30
N GLY A 44 -0.85 21.16 19.74
CA GLY A 44 -1.69 20.15 20.39
C GLY A 44 -3.13 20.11 19.87
N LEU A 45 -4.07 20.01 20.81
CA LEU A 45 -5.51 19.84 20.51
C LEU A 45 -6.10 20.95 19.63
N PRO A 46 -5.84 22.25 19.87
CA PRO A 46 -6.46 23.32 19.09
C PRO A 46 -6.10 23.24 17.61
N PHE A 47 -4.85 22.91 17.31
CA PHE A 47 -4.38 22.71 15.94
C PHE A 47 -5.03 21.50 15.27
N VAL A 48 -5.20 20.38 15.98
CA VAL A 48 -5.83 19.19 15.40
C VAL A 48 -7.33 19.36 15.17
N GLU A 49 -8.02 20.05 16.06
CA GLU A 49 -9.43 20.41 15.85
C GLU A 49 -9.58 21.30 14.63
N TRP A 50 -8.72 22.32 14.50
CA TRP A 50 -8.68 23.17 13.31
C TRP A 50 -8.40 22.36 12.04
N LEU A 51 -7.45 21.41 12.08
CA LEU A 51 -7.17 20.53 10.96
C LEU A 51 -8.41 19.71 10.58
N ARG A 52 -9.13 19.13 11.54
CA ARG A 52 -10.36 18.36 11.27
C ARG A 52 -11.48 19.23 10.71
N GLN A 53 -11.64 20.46 11.19
CA GLN A 53 -12.73 21.34 10.77
C GLN A 53 -12.47 22.02 9.41
N ILE A 54 -11.25 22.48 9.17
CA ILE A 54 -10.94 23.30 7.99
C ILE A 54 -10.36 22.45 6.86
N LYS A 55 -9.36 21.61 7.15
CA LYS A 55 -8.53 20.97 6.11
C LYS A 55 -8.86 19.51 5.85
N LEU A 56 -9.24 18.76 6.88
CA LEU A 56 -9.43 17.31 6.89
C LEU A 56 -10.86 16.98 7.32
N LYS A 57 -11.84 17.59 6.65
CA LYS A 57 -13.27 17.46 6.98
C LYS A 57 -13.76 16.02 6.95
N ASP A 58 -13.27 15.25 5.99
CA ASP A 58 -13.66 13.85 5.80
C ASP A 58 -12.92 12.92 6.76
N SER A 59 -13.57 12.58 7.87
CA SER A 59 -13.07 11.63 8.88
C SER A 59 -12.96 10.19 8.36
N SER A 60 -13.65 9.85 7.27
CA SER A 60 -13.52 8.57 6.57
C SER A 60 -12.21 8.47 5.79
N VAL A 61 -11.71 9.60 5.29
CA VAL A 61 -10.50 9.68 4.47
C VAL A 61 -9.28 9.95 5.34
N TRP A 62 -9.38 10.84 6.31
CA TRP A 62 -8.24 11.31 7.09
C TRP A 62 -8.30 10.80 8.53
N LYS A 63 -7.20 10.19 8.98
CA LYS A 63 -7.02 9.85 10.40
C LYS A 63 -5.80 10.53 10.96
N VAL A 64 -5.99 11.22 12.07
CA VAL A 64 -4.91 11.72 12.92
C VAL A 64 -4.56 10.65 13.95
N VAL A 65 -3.29 10.27 14.03
CA VAL A 65 -2.76 9.29 14.98
C VAL A 65 -1.75 10.00 15.87
N TYR A 66 -1.98 9.98 17.19
CA TYR A 66 -1.03 10.48 18.18
C TYR A 66 -0.07 9.36 18.58
N GLU A 67 1.21 9.67 18.76
CA GLU A 67 2.17 8.66 19.21
C GLU A 67 1.99 8.28 20.68
N ASP A 68 1.48 9.18 21.52
CA ASP A 68 1.19 8.89 22.93
C ASP A 68 0.10 7.83 23.12
N ASP A 69 -0.79 7.66 22.13
CA ASP A 69 -1.85 6.63 22.14
C ASP A 69 -1.33 5.23 21.78
N LEU A 70 -0.15 5.10 21.17
CA LEU A 70 0.47 3.79 20.89
C LEU A 70 0.98 3.12 22.18
N SER A 71 1.20 3.89 23.24
CA SER A 71 1.70 3.39 24.53
C SER A 71 0.61 2.81 25.44
N LYS A 72 -0.67 3.09 25.20
CA LYS A 72 -1.79 2.66 26.09
C LYS A 72 -2.80 1.68 25.48
N LYS A 73 -2.66 1.29 24.21
CA LYS A 73 -3.44 0.19 23.62
C LYS A 73 -2.57 -1.03 23.32
N LYS A 74 -2.07 -1.67 24.38
CA LYS A 74 -1.75 -3.11 24.37
C LYS A 74 -3.08 -3.89 24.29
N VAL A 75 -3.65 -4.01 23.10
CA VAL A 75 -4.62 -5.07 22.80
C VAL A 75 -4.12 -5.81 21.58
N LYS A 76 -3.47 -6.95 21.86
CA LYS A 76 -3.28 -8.14 21.02
C LYS A 76 -3.22 -7.89 19.51
N VAL A 77 -2.05 -7.50 19.02
CA VAL A 77 -1.60 -7.94 17.71
C VAL A 77 -0.21 -8.50 17.90
N VAL A 78 -0.10 -9.79 17.61
CA VAL A 78 1.09 -10.63 17.65
C VAL A 78 2.21 -9.89 16.90
N GLN A 79 3.17 -9.38 17.67
CA GLN A 79 4.41 -8.82 17.14
C GLN A 79 5.39 -9.97 16.93
N ASP A 80 5.73 -10.17 15.67
CA ASP A 80 7.04 -10.68 15.27
C ASP A 80 8.14 -9.95 16.05
N LYS A 81 8.91 -10.72 16.83
CA LYS A 81 10.24 -10.32 17.29
C LYS A 81 11.27 -11.03 16.43
N LYS A 82 12.06 -10.23 15.71
CA LYS A 82 13.38 -10.63 15.23
C LYS A 82 14.28 -10.92 16.44
N ALA A 83 14.88 -12.10 16.49
CA ALA A 83 16.33 -12.29 16.33
C ALA A 83 16.73 -13.70 16.81
N GLU A 84 17.36 -14.45 15.90
CA GLU A 84 18.42 -15.44 16.14
C GLU A 84 18.12 -16.58 17.11
N ASP A 85 17.55 -17.66 16.57
CA ASP A 85 18.02 -18.99 16.93
C ASP A 85 17.91 -19.95 15.74
N LEU A 86 18.88 -20.84 15.65
CA LEU A 86 19.21 -21.71 14.52
C LEU A 86 18.09 -22.74 14.27
N VAL A 87 17.45 -22.70 13.11
CA VAL A 87 17.19 -23.82 12.17
C VAL A 87 16.54 -23.19 10.94
N SER A 88 17.20 -23.24 9.79
CA SER A 88 16.57 -22.90 8.51
C SER A 88 15.37 -23.83 8.28
N PRO A 89 14.11 -23.34 8.27
CA PRO A 89 13.02 -24.16 7.76
C PRO A 89 13.28 -24.38 6.27
N PRO A 90 12.95 -25.55 5.71
CA PRO A 90 13.06 -25.74 4.27
C PRO A 90 12.25 -24.63 3.60
N ILE A 91 12.90 -23.92 2.68
CA ILE A 91 12.27 -22.92 1.83
C ILE A 91 11.20 -23.67 1.04
N VAL A 92 9.99 -23.73 1.59
CA VAL A 92 8.80 -24.14 0.85
C VAL A 92 8.67 -23.08 -0.21
N LYS A 93 9.05 -23.43 -1.44
CA LYS A 93 8.82 -22.59 -2.62
C LYS A 93 7.34 -22.29 -2.59
N LYS A 94 6.96 -21.06 -2.21
CA LYS A 94 5.56 -20.63 -2.27
C LYS A 94 5.13 -20.86 -3.71
N GLU A 95 4.23 -21.82 -3.89
CA GLU A 95 3.61 -22.08 -5.17
C GLU A 95 2.85 -20.80 -5.51
N LEU A 96 3.27 -20.14 -6.58
CA LEU A 96 2.62 -18.91 -7.02
C LEU A 96 1.20 -19.26 -7.46
N GLU A 97 0.21 -18.75 -6.74
CA GLU A 97 -1.20 -18.97 -7.06
C GLU A 97 -1.67 -17.99 -8.14
N VAL A 98 -2.75 -18.35 -8.83
CA VAL A 98 -3.36 -17.52 -9.88
C VAL A 98 -3.75 -16.14 -9.33
N SER A 99 -4.31 -16.11 -8.11
CA SER A 99 -4.72 -14.88 -7.44
C SER A 99 -3.55 -13.94 -7.14
N ASP A 100 -2.35 -14.48 -6.86
CA ASP A 100 -1.16 -13.67 -6.64
C ASP A 100 -0.79 -12.92 -7.93
N ILE A 101 -0.86 -13.59 -9.08
CA ILE A 101 -0.51 -13.02 -10.40
C ILE A 101 -1.51 -11.93 -10.80
N VAL A 102 -2.80 -12.16 -10.60
CA VAL A 102 -3.88 -11.23 -10.99
C VAL A 102 -3.84 -9.94 -10.16
N ASN A 103 -3.45 -10.05 -8.89
CA ASN A 103 -3.37 -8.92 -7.97
C ASN A 103 -2.06 -8.13 -8.05
N MET A 104 -1.08 -8.58 -8.84
CA MET A 104 0.19 -7.87 -9.01
C MET A 104 0.01 -6.47 -9.58
N SER A 105 0.88 -5.56 -9.16
CA SER A 105 1.05 -4.29 -9.85
C SER A 105 1.76 -4.48 -11.19
N VAL A 106 1.55 -3.56 -12.13
CA VAL A 106 2.19 -3.59 -13.45
C VAL A 106 3.73 -3.59 -13.34
N ARG A 107 4.27 -2.91 -12.32
CA ARG A 107 5.73 -2.85 -12.08
C ARG A 107 6.27 -4.20 -11.66
N GLU A 108 5.62 -4.86 -10.70
CA GLU A 108 6.04 -6.18 -10.23
C GLU A 108 5.84 -7.25 -11.32
N ALA A 109 4.73 -7.17 -12.07
CA ALA A 109 4.44 -8.12 -13.14
C ALA A 109 5.54 -8.11 -14.22
N ARG A 110 6.11 -6.94 -14.56
CA ARG A 110 7.22 -6.83 -15.52
C ARG A 110 8.47 -7.63 -15.12
N GLU A 111 8.73 -7.73 -13.82
CA GLU A 111 9.90 -8.47 -13.31
C GLU A 111 9.57 -9.94 -13.08
N ALA A 112 8.39 -10.22 -12.52
CA ALA A 112 7.97 -11.58 -12.17
C ALA A 112 7.66 -12.43 -13.40
N LEU A 113 6.97 -11.88 -14.41
CA LEU A 113 6.61 -12.63 -15.63
C LEU A 113 7.83 -13.10 -16.41
N LYS A 114 8.97 -12.39 -16.33
CA LYS A 114 10.23 -12.84 -16.96
C LYS A 114 10.77 -14.14 -16.35
N LYS A 115 10.51 -14.36 -15.06
CA LYS A 115 10.98 -15.52 -14.31
C LYS A 115 9.99 -16.71 -14.38
N MET A 116 8.71 -16.44 -14.65
CA MET A 116 7.69 -17.49 -14.76
C MET A 116 7.83 -18.30 -16.05
N THR A 117 7.74 -19.61 -15.92
CA THR A 117 7.82 -20.60 -17.01
C THR A 117 6.54 -21.43 -17.17
N ASP A 118 5.62 -21.34 -16.21
CA ASP A 118 4.43 -22.18 -16.15
C ASP A 118 3.32 -21.64 -17.05
N LEU A 119 3.21 -22.24 -18.23
CA LEU A 119 2.27 -21.81 -19.27
C LEU A 119 0.81 -21.95 -18.81
N LYS A 120 0.45 -23.07 -18.17
CA LYS A 120 -0.91 -23.30 -17.67
C LYS A 120 -1.31 -22.23 -16.65
N LEU A 121 -0.43 -21.93 -15.70
CA LEU A 121 -0.66 -20.93 -14.67
C LEU A 121 -0.90 -19.54 -15.30
N LEU A 122 -0.07 -19.16 -16.27
CA LEU A 122 -0.20 -17.89 -16.98
C LEU A 122 -1.50 -17.80 -17.81
N THR A 123 -1.92 -18.90 -18.44
CA THR A 123 -3.19 -18.93 -19.20
C THR A 123 -4.41 -18.77 -18.29
N TYR A 124 -4.42 -19.43 -17.12
CA TYR A 124 -5.50 -19.27 -16.14
C TYR A 124 -5.51 -17.86 -15.54
N ALA A 125 -4.32 -17.32 -15.20
CA ALA A 125 -4.20 -15.95 -14.72
C ALA A 125 -4.67 -14.92 -15.75
N TYR A 126 -4.43 -15.17 -17.04
CA TYR A 126 -4.94 -14.32 -18.12
C TYR A 126 -6.48 -14.36 -18.20
N THR A 127 -7.10 -15.54 -18.09
CA THR A 127 -8.56 -15.65 -18.12
C THR A 127 -9.21 -14.94 -16.94
N GLU A 128 -8.64 -15.04 -15.73
CA GLU A 128 -9.14 -14.35 -14.55
C GLU A 128 -8.91 -12.84 -14.62
N ALA A 129 -7.70 -12.41 -15.00
CA ALA A 129 -7.38 -10.98 -15.12
C ALA A 129 -8.27 -10.27 -16.15
N ARG A 130 -8.69 -10.97 -17.22
CA ARG A 130 -9.61 -10.44 -18.24
C ARG A 130 -11.02 -10.18 -17.72
N GLN A 131 -11.46 -10.89 -16.67
CA GLN A 131 -12.77 -10.68 -16.06
C GLN A 131 -12.80 -9.43 -15.17
N LEU A 132 -11.64 -8.93 -14.75
CA LEU A 132 -11.52 -7.77 -13.87
C LEU A 132 -11.35 -6.47 -14.67
N SER A 133 -12.05 -5.41 -14.23
CA SER A 133 -11.88 -4.08 -14.80
C SER A 133 -10.52 -3.46 -14.42
N ASN A 134 -9.97 -2.61 -15.30
CA ASN A 134 -8.68 -1.92 -15.11
C ASN A 134 -7.42 -2.81 -15.11
N LYS A 135 -7.50 -4.03 -15.63
CA LYS A 135 -6.36 -4.97 -15.73
C LYS A 135 -5.83 -5.17 -17.16
N ASP A 136 -6.25 -4.33 -18.11
CA ASP A 136 -5.87 -4.45 -19.53
C ASP A 136 -4.36 -4.50 -19.77
N THR A 137 -3.59 -3.66 -19.06
CA THR A 137 -2.13 -3.63 -19.18
C THR A 137 -1.49 -4.95 -18.73
N LEU A 138 -2.02 -5.57 -17.67
CA LEU A 138 -1.55 -6.88 -17.18
C LEU A 138 -1.92 -7.98 -18.18
N CYS A 139 -3.14 -7.95 -18.73
CA CYS A 139 -3.59 -8.88 -19.76
C CYS A 139 -2.68 -8.86 -21.00
N VAL A 140 -2.26 -7.66 -21.46
CA VAL A 140 -1.32 -7.51 -22.57
C VAL A 140 0.04 -8.13 -22.24
N MET A 141 0.55 -7.95 -21.02
CA MET A 141 1.83 -8.51 -20.59
C MET A 141 1.79 -10.03 -20.49
N LEU A 142 0.72 -10.59 -19.90
CA LEU A 142 0.50 -12.03 -19.80
C LEU A 142 0.43 -12.66 -21.19
N ARG A 143 -0.35 -12.07 -22.11
CA ARG A 143 -0.46 -12.56 -23.49
C ARG A 143 0.89 -12.60 -24.22
N LYS A 144 1.68 -11.53 -24.11
CA LYS A 144 3.03 -11.48 -24.70
C LYS A 144 3.94 -12.56 -24.12
N ARG A 145 3.89 -12.78 -22.79
CA ARG A 145 4.72 -13.80 -22.14
C ARG A 145 4.31 -15.22 -22.55
N ILE A 146 3.01 -15.50 -22.64
CA ILE A 146 2.48 -16.78 -23.11
C ILE A 146 2.99 -17.06 -24.54
N GLN A 147 2.86 -16.09 -25.45
CA GLN A 147 3.36 -16.22 -26.82
C GLN A 147 4.85 -16.52 -26.90
N VAL A 148 5.68 -15.84 -26.09
CA VAL A 148 7.12 -16.11 -26.03
C VAL A 148 7.39 -17.54 -25.56
N LEU A 149 6.69 -18.02 -24.53
CA LEU A 149 6.86 -19.38 -24.04
C LEU A 149 6.36 -20.43 -25.04
N GLU A 150 5.29 -20.16 -25.77
CA GLU A 150 4.78 -21.03 -26.84
C GLU A 150 5.79 -21.14 -27.99
N ILE A 151 6.38 -20.03 -28.42
CA ILE A 151 7.42 -20.01 -29.45
C ILE A 151 8.68 -20.74 -28.98
N THR A 152 9.08 -20.55 -27.71
CA THR A 152 10.29 -21.19 -27.16
C THR A 152 10.15 -22.70 -26.99
N ARG A 153 8.91 -23.20 -26.82
CA ARG A 153 8.63 -24.64 -26.66
C ARG A 153 8.45 -25.38 -28.00
N ARG A 154 8.25 -24.64 -29.08
CA ARG A 154 8.05 -25.18 -30.43
C ARG A 154 9.39 -25.33 -31.13
#